data_AF-A0A7S1L696-F1
#
_entry.id   AF-A0A7S1L696-F1
#
_cell.length_a   1.000
_cell.length_b   1.000
_cell.length_c   1.000
_cell.angle_alpha   90.00
_cell.angle_beta   90.00
_cell.angle_gamma   90.00
#
_symmetry.space_group_name_H-M   'P 1'
#
loop_
_entity.id
_entity.type
_entity.pdbx_description
1 polymer ?
#
loop_
_entity_poly.entity_id
_entity_poly.type
_entity_poly.pdbx_seq_one_letter_code
_entity_poly.pdbx_strand_id
1 'polypeptide(L)'
;VITATSANRAGNAYKCPAACATHAMRMVSGSFGGSCALAMIVTLSQAPQCGWETWFSCRYGDKLAQLRYVPIPQKPVTAKAAVKAATEEVAAQRLALAGGTRAAAMKPSIATRRRALLLQAEQDLAILRELSGQAPGLVQVPAAAP
;
A
#
# COMPACT_ATOMS: atom_id res chain seq x y z
N VAL A 1 0.20 19.85 -13.59
CA VAL A 1 -0.08 18.57 -12.89
C VAL A 1 0.76 17.49 -13.55
N ILE A 2 1.71 16.87 -12.84
CA ILE A 2 2.50 15.76 -13.40
C ILE A 2 1.58 14.53 -13.46
N THR A 3 1.32 14.03 -14.66
CA THR A 3 0.56 12.79 -14.88
C THR A 3 1.50 11.60 -14.86
N ALA A 4 1.00 10.42 -14.48
CA ALA A 4 1.78 9.18 -14.51
C ALA A 4 2.38 8.91 -15.93
N THR A 5 1.64 9.24 -16.99
CA THR A 5 2.12 9.18 -18.37
C THR A 5 3.33 10.09 -18.63
N SER A 6 3.30 11.33 -18.12
CA SER A 6 4.41 12.29 -18.27
C SER A 6 5.66 11.87 -17.49
N ALA A 7 5.49 11.36 -16.27
CA ALA A 7 6.58 10.84 -15.45
C ALA A 7 7.26 9.64 -16.13
N ASN A 8 6.47 8.69 -16.61
CA ASN A 8 7.02 7.50 -17.27
C ASN A 8 7.70 7.83 -18.61
N ARG A 9 7.16 8.78 -19.40
CA ARG A 9 7.83 9.26 -20.61
C ARG A 9 9.18 9.91 -20.31
N ALA A 10 9.32 10.57 -19.17
CA ALA A 10 10.58 11.14 -18.70
C ALA A 10 11.51 10.11 -18.02
N GLY A 11 11.15 8.82 -17.99
CA GLY A 11 11.91 7.77 -17.31
C GLY A 11 11.83 7.82 -15.78
N ASN A 12 10.91 8.61 -15.23
CA ASN A 12 10.74 8.77 -13.78
C ASN A 12 9.57 7.93 -13.26
N ALA A 13 9.75 7.33 -12.08
CA ALA A 13 8.65 6.67 -11.38
C ALA A 13 7.59 7.71 -10.96
N TYR A 14 6.32 7.40 -11.24
CA TYR A 14 5.20 8.23 -10.78
C TYR A 14 5.10 8.21 -9.25
N LYS A 15 5.02 9.39 -8.63
CA LYS A 15 4.79 9.55 -7.19
C LYS A 15 3.42 10.17 -6.97
N CYS A 16 2.53 9.43 -6.32
CA CYS A 16 1.21 9.94 -5.93
C CYS A 16 1.38 11.14 -4.98
N PRO A 17 0.72 12.28 -5.23
CA PRO A 17 0.74 13.42 -4.32
C PRO A 17 0.25 13.01 -2.92
N ALA A 18 0.99 13.38 -1.88
CA ALA A 18 0.58 13.10 -0.51
C ALA A 18 -0.63 13.97 -0.07
N ALA A 19 -0.71 15.21 -0.56
CA ALA A 19 -1.84 16.09 -0.27
C ALA A 19 -3.10 15.66 -1.06
N CYS A 20 -4.26 15.69 -0.40
CA CYS A 20 -5.58 15.44 -1.00
C CYS A 20 -5.79 14.06 -1.65
N ALA A 21 -4.91 13.09 -1.42
CA ALA A 21 -5.09 11.71 -1.86
C ALA A 21 -5.55 10.83 -0.68
N THR A 22 -6.64 10.08 -0.88
CA THR A 22 -7.07 9.06 0.07
C THR A 22 -6.08 7.90 0.10
N HIS A 23 -6.09 7.10 1.17
CA HIS A 23 -5.24 5.90 1.25
C HIS A 23 -5.52 4.92 0.11
N ALA A 24 -6.78 4.74 -0.27
CA ALA A 24 -7.17 3.95 -1.43
C ALA A 24 -6.56 4.51 -2.72
N MET A 25 -6.62 5.83 -2.94
CA MET A 25 -6.02 6.45 -4.11
C MET A 25 -4.50 6.25 -4.15
N ARG A 26 -3.81 6.32 -3.00
CA ARG A 26 -2.36 6.07 -2.91
C ARG A 26 -2.00 4.62 -3.25
N MET A 27 -2.79 3.66 -2.76
CA MET A 27 -2.62 2.24 -3.08
C MET A 27 -2.80 2.00 -4.59
N VAL A 28 -3.91 2.48 -5.16
CA VAL A 28 -4.18 2.37 -6.61
C VAL A 28 -3.09 3.07 -7.42
N SER A 29 -2.65 4.25 -6.98
CA SER A 29 -1.60 5.01 -7.64
C SER A 29 -0.25 4.30 -7.66
N GLY A 30 0.06 3.48 -6.65
CA GLY A 30 1.26 2.64 -6.62
C GLY A 30 1.28 1.63 -7.78
N SER A 31 0.11 1.17 -8.21
CA SER A 31 -0.03 0.24 -9.34
C SER A 31 0.38 0.88 -10.67
N PHE A 32 0.25 2.21 -10.80
CA PHE A 32 0.72 2.96 -11.97
C PHE A 32 2.25 3.14 -12.01
N GLY A 33 2.95 2.80 -10.93
CA GLY A 33 4.42 2.91 -10.80
C GLY A 33 5.20 1.73 -11.38
N GLY A 34 4.52 0.71 -11.92
CA GLY A 34 5.16 -0.46 -12.53
C GLY A 34 5.45 -1.62 -11.58
N SER A 35 5.03 -1.55 -10.31
CA SER A 35 5.18 -2.65 -9.36
C SER A 35 4.29 -3.86 -9.67
N CYS A 36 3.23 -3.68 -10.46
CA CYS A 36 2.32 -4.73 -10.87
C CYS A 36 1.91 -4.57 -12.34
N ALA A 37 1.41 -5.65 -12.93
CA ALA A 37 0.67 -5.56 -14.19
C ALA A 37 -0.74 -5.06 -13.90
N LEU A 38 -1.18 -4.01 -14.61
CA LEU A 38 -2.49 -3.41 -14.40
C LEU A 38 -3.38 -3.61 -15.62
N ALA A 39 -4.57 -4.15 -15.39
CA ALA A 39 -5.66 -4.20 -16.35
C ALA A 39 -6.88 -3.52 -15.76
N MET A 40 -7.53 -2.64 -16.52
CA MET A 40 -8.77 -1.99 -16.11
C MET A 40 -9.95 -2.70 -16.78
N ILE A 41 -10.94 -3.09 -15.98
CA ILE A 41 -12.21 -3.62 -16.46
C ILE A 41 -13.26 -2.52 -16.24
N VAL A 42 -13.89 -2.09 -17.33
CA VAL A 42 -14.99 -1.11 -17.28
C VAL A 42 -16.30 -1.87 -17.29
N THR A 43 -17.08 -1.76 -16.21
CA THR A 43 -18.43 -2.33 -16.11
C THR A 43 -19.46 -1.28 -16.51
N LEU A 44 -20.43 -1.67 -17.34
CA LEU A 44 -21.42 -0.76 -17.93
C LEU A 44 -22.84 -1.26 -17.66
N SER A 45 -23.76 -0.33 -17.43
CA SER A 45 -25.19 -0.61 -17.36
C SER A 45 -25.82 -0.43 -18.74
N GLN A 46 -26.76 -1.30 -19.13
CA GLN A 46 -27.53 -1.15 -20.36
C GLN A 46 -28.79 -0.28 -20.18
N ALA A 47 -29.04 0.22 -18.96
CA ALA A 47 -30.24 1.00 -18.68
C ALA A 47 -30.16 2.40 -19.33
N PRO A 48 -31.21 2.87 -20.04
CA PRO A 48 -31.19 4.16 -20.75
C PRO A 48 -30.88 5.37 -19.86
N GLN A 49 -31.32 5.34 -18.60
CA GLN A 49 -31.09 6.41 -17.63
C GLN A 49 -29.62 6.53 -17.18
N CYS A 50 -28.78 5.52 -17.43
CA CYS A 50 -27.36 5.50 -17.05
C CYS A 50 -26.42 5.93 -18.19
N GLY A 51 -26.95 6.59 -19.22
CA GLY A 51 -26.19 6.92 -20.42
C GLY A 51 -24.97 7.81 -20.14
N TRP A 52 -25.10 8.76 -19.21
CA TRP A 52 -24.00 9.66 -18.84
C TRP A 52 -22.86 8.92 -18.12
N GLU A 53 -23.18 8.10 -17.12
CA GLU A 53 -22.21 7.32 -16.34
C GLU A 53 -21.50 6.28 -17.22
N THR A 54 -22.24 5.70 -18.16
CA THR A 54 -21.70 4.76 -19.16
C THR A 54 -20.68 5.46 -20.05
N TRP A 55 -21.05 6.61 -20.63
CA TRP A 55 -20.15 7.40 -21.45
C TRP A 55 -18.91 7.85 -20.67
N PHE A 56 -19.09 8.32 -19.43
CA PHE A 56 -17.98 8.74 -18.58
C PHE A 56 -17.02 7.58 -18.29
N SER A 57 -17.55 6.40 -17.96
CA SER A 57 -16.77 5.20 -17.66
C SER A 57 -15.95 4.75 -18.87
N CYS A 58 -16.54 4.74 -20.07
CA CYS A 58 -15.82 4.47 -21.31
C CYS A 58 -14.69 5.49 -21.56
N ARG A 59 -14.97 6.79 -21.42
CA ARG A 59 -13.96 7.84 -21.60
C ARG A 59 -12.83 7.76 -20.59
N TYR A 60 -13.14 7.38 -19.36
CA TYR A 60 -12.13 7.15 -18.33
C TYR A 60 -11.26 5.94 -18.66
N GLY A 61 -11.88 4.84 -19.12
CA GLY A 61 -11.19 3.66 -19.64
C GLY A 61 -10.25 3.97 -20.81
N ASP A 62 -10.72 4.73 -21.81
CA ASP A 62 -9.91 5.16 -22.96
C ASP A 62 -8.66 5.92 -22.52
N LYS A 63 -8.81 6.84 -21.55
CA LYS A 63 -7.69 7.62 -21.01
C LYS A 63 -6.71 6.75 -20.23
N LEU A 64 -7.19 5.79 -19.45
CA LEU A 64 -6.33 4.87 -18.72
C LEU A 64 -5.63 3.85 -19.63
N ALA A 65 -6.24 3.45 -20.74
CA ALA A 65 -5.59 2.60 -21.73
C ALA A 65 -4.35 3.27 -22.39
N GLN A 66 -4.31 4.60 -22.42
CA GLN A 66 -3.14 5.36 -22.87
C GLN A 66 -2.01 5.40 -21.84
N LEU A 67 -2.26 4.96 -20.61
CA LEU A 67 -1.26 4.91 -19.56
C LEU A 67 -0.26 3.80 -19.87
N ARG A 68 0.90 4.20 -20.40
CA ARG A 68 2.05 3.30 -20.48
C ARG A 68 2.67 3.21 -19.10
N TYR A 69 2.89 1.99 -18.62
CA TYR A 69 3.73 1.70 -17.45
C TYR A 69 4.84 0.72 -17.86
N VAL A 70 5.99 0.79 -17.20
CA VAL A 70 7.07 -0.20 -17.38
C VAL A 70 7.01 -1.16 -16.20
N PRO A 71 6.66 -2.44 -16.39
CA PRO A 71 6.71 -3.42 -15.32
C PRO A 71 8.13 -3.52 -14.75
N ILE A 72 8.27 -3.38 -13.44
CA ILE A 72 9.53 -3.53 -12.73
C ILE A 72 9.58 -4.99 -12.23
N PRO A 73 10.49 -5.82 -12.77
CA PRO A 73 10.64 -7.19 -12.30
C PRO A 73 11.09 -7.18 -10.84
N GLN A 74 10.30 -7.81 -9.97
CA GLN A 74 10.66 -7.99 -8.58
C GLN A 74 11.71 -9.08 -8.47
N LYS A 75 12.85 -8.77 -7.84
CA LYS A 75 13.87 -9.77 -7.58
C LYS A 75 13.41 -10.65 -6.41
N PRO A 76 13.52 -11.99 -6.52
CA PRO A 76 13.17 -12.86 -5.40
C PRO A 76 14.09 -12.53 -4.23
N VAL A 77 13.48 -12.32 -3.06
CA VAL A 77 14.19 -12.08 -1.80
C VAL A 77 14.27 -13.41 -1.05
N THR A 78 15.44 -13.71 -0.49
CA THR A 78 15.60 -14.92 0.33
C THR A 78 14.80 -14.78 1.62
N ALA A 79 14.19 -15.88 2.11
CA ALA A 79 13.39 -15.86 3.33
C ALA A 79 14.17 -15.29 4.53
N LYS A 80 15.46 -15.59 4.66
CA LYS A 80 16.34 -15.03 5.70
C LYS A 80 16.46 -13.51 5.62
N ALA A 81 16.63 -12.96 4.42
CA ALA A 81 16.71 -11.52 4.22
C ALA A 81 15.37 -10.82 4.50
N ALA A 82 14.26 -11.45 4.10
CA ALA A 82 12.91 -10.94 4.38
C ALA A 82 12.61 -10.91 5.88
N VAL A 83 12.93 -11.99 6.61
CA VAL A 83 12.77 -12.05 8.08
C VAL A 83 13.64 -10.99 8.76
N LYS A 84 14.89 -10.80 8.31
CA LYS A 84 15.77 -9.76 8.86
C LYS A 84 15.16 -8.36 8.68
N ALA A 85 14.73 -8.02 7.47
CA ALA A 85 14.10 -6.73 7.18
C ALA A 85 12.84 -6.52 8.03
N ALA A 86 11.97 -7.54 8.15
CA ALA A 86 10.77 -7.47 8.98
C ALA A 86 11.10 -7.30 10.48
N THR A 87 12.15 -7.95 10.98
CA THR A 87 12.59 -7.75 12.38
C THR A 87 13.11 -6.33 12.64
N GLU A 88 13.84 -5.76 11.69
CA GLU A 88 14.31 -4.37 11.75
C GLU A 88 13.12 -3.39 11.71
N GLU A 89 12.11 -3.69 10.89
CA GLU A 89 10.89 -2.89 10.81
C GLU A 89 10.07 -2.94 12.10
N VAL A 90 9.85 -4.13 12.69
CA VAL A 90 9.18 -4.25 14.00
C VAL A 90 9.96 -3.49 15.08
N ALA A 91 11.29 -3.59 15.09
CA ALA A 91 12.11 -2.82 16.02
C ALA A 91 11.95 -1.31 15.82
N ALA A 92 11.94 -0.83 14.57
CA ALA A 92 11.72 0.58 14.24
C ALA A 92 10.32 1.06 14.66
N GLN A 93 9.27 0.27 14.47
CA GLN A 93 7.91 0.62 14.90
C GLN A 93 7.77 0.61 16.42
N ARG A 94 8.42 -0.33 17.12
CA ARG A 94 8.49 -0.34 18.60
C ARG A 94 9.21 0.90 19.12
N LEU A 95 10.33 1.27 18.50
CA LEU A 95 11.04 2.51 18.82
C LEU A 95 10.20 3.75 18.50
N ALA A 96 9.43 3.77 17.40
CA ALA A 96 8.52 4.87 17.08
C ALA A 96 7.34 4.97 18.07
N LEU A 97 6.90 3.85 18.64
CA LEU A 97 5.90 3.83 19.70
C LEU A 97 6.50 4.27 21.05
N ALA A 98 7.72 3.83 21.36
CA ALA A 98 8.43 4.09 22.62
C ALA A 98 9.10 5.47 22.70
N GLY A 99 9.54 6.03 21.56
CA GLY A 99 10.19 7.34 21.39
C GLY A 99 9.28 8.54 21.66
N GLY A 100 8.23 8.32 22.45
CA GLY A 100 7.36 9.33 23.00
C GLY A 100 8.02 10.13 24.14
N THR A 101 9.18 10.73 23.91
CA THR A 101 9.63 11.86 24.76
C THR A 101 8.86 13.16 24.44
N ARG A 102 7.92 13.10 23.48
CA ARG A 102 6.76 14.01 23.34
C ARG A 102 5.41 13.31 23.57
N ALA A 103 5.38 12.15 24.25
CA ALA A 103 4.19 11.30 24.42
C ALA A 103 3.00 12.00 25.10
N ALA A 104 3.24 13.02 25.91
CA ALA A 104 2.17 13.76 26.57
C ALA A 104 1.27 14.56 25.60
N ALA A 105 1.68 14.76 24.34
CA ALA A 105 0.95 15.56 23.35
C ALA A 105 0.66 14.82 22.04
N MET A 106 0.70 13.47 22.02
CA MET A 106 0.38 12.73 20.81
C MET A 106 -1.12 12.63 20.64
N LYS A 107 -1.67 13.26 19.60
CA LYS A 107 -3.11 13.18 19.27
C LYS A 107 -3.53 11.70 19.24
N PRO A 108 -4.69 11.33 19.81
CA PRO A 108 -5.11 9.93 19.95
C PRO A 108 -5.13 9.19 18.61
N SER A 109 -5.46 9.87 17.50
CA SER A 109 -5.42 9.31 16.14
C SER A 109 -4.03 8.83 15.69
N ILE A 110 -2.96 9.49 16.15
CA ILE A 110 -1.57 9.13 15.80
C ILE A 110 -1.16 7.90 16.62
N ALA A 111 -1.55 7.83 17.89
CA ALA A 111 -1.27 6.68 18.75
C ALA A 111 -1.95 5.41 18.23
N THR A 112 -3.24 5.48 17.89
CA THR A 112 -3.99 4.36 17.29
C THR A 112 -3.34 3.90 15.99
N ARG A 113 -2.95 4.83 15.11
CA ARG A 113 -2.26 4.50 13.87
C ARG A 113 -0.93 3.77 14.10
N ARG A 114 -0.11 4.22 15.05
CA ARG A 114 1.18 3.56 15.36
C ARG A 114 0.98 2.16 15.93
N ARG A 115 -0.02 1.95 16.77
CA ARG A 115 -0.38 0.61 17.27
C ARG A 115 -0.81 -0.32 16.13
N ALA A 116 -1.66 0.17 15.22
CA ALA A 116 -2.09 -0.61 14.05
C ALA A 116 -0.91 -0.99 13.15
N LEU A 117 0.02 -0.07 12.88
CA LEU A 117 1.24 -0.36 12.11
C LEU A 117 2.15 -1.38 12.80
N LEU A 118 2.29 -1.31 14.13
CA LEU A 118 3.05 -2.31 14.87
C LEU A 118 2.41 -3.70 14.78
N LEU A 119 1.10 -3.79 14.99
CA LEU A 119 0.36 -5.05 14.86
C LEU A 119 0.51 -5.66 13.47
N GLN A 120 0.41 -4.85 12.42
CA GLN A 120 0.61 -5.30 11.05
C GLN A 120 2.02 -5.85 10.85
N ALA A 121 3.06 -5.11 11.27
CA ALA A 121 4.45 -5.56 11.14
C ALA A 121 4.74 -6.86 11.92
N GLU A 122 4.12 -7.06 13.09
CA GLU A 122 4.24 -8.29 13.87
C GLU A 122 3.55 -9.48 13.18
N GLN A 123 2.39 -9.27 12.57
CA GLN A 123 1.70 -10.29 11.78
C GLN A 123 2.51 -10.69 10.54
N ASP A 124 3.02 -9.70 9.79
CA ASP A 124 3.84 -9.95 8.60
C ASP A 124 5.10 -10.74 8.96
N LEU A 125 5.76 -10.40 10.07
CA LEU A 125 6.90 -11.13 10.59
C LEU A 125 6.54 -12.57 10.99
N ALA A 126 5.38 -12.79 11.61
CA ALA A 126 4.92 -14.13 11.98
C ALA A 126 4.71 -15.01 10.74
N ILE A 127 4.05 -14.47 9.71
CA ILE A 127 3.85 -15.16 8.41
C ILE A 127 5.20 -15.49 7.76
N LEU A 128 6.13 -14.53 7.73
CA LEU A 128 7.46 -14.75 7.13
C LEU A 128 8.26 -15.82 7.87
N ARG A 129 8.14 -15.92 9.20
CA ARG A 129 8.77 -16.99 9.99
C ARG A 129 8.17 -18.35 9.66
N GLU A 130 6.84 -18.44 9.60
CA GLU A 130 6.13 -19.65 9.20
C GLU A 130 6.57 -20.13 7.82
N LEU A 131 6.56 -19.24 6.83
CA LEU A 131 7.00 -19.53 5.45
C LEU A 131 8.48 -19.94 5.36
N SER A 132 9.32 -19.48 6.30
CA SER A 132 10.74 -19.83 6.36
C SER A 132 11.02 -21.17 7.07
N GLY A 133 9.99 -21.85 7.59
CA GLY A 133 10.13 -23.07 8.38
C GLY A 133 10.68 -22.84 9.80
N GLN A 134 10.77 -21.58 10.23
CA GLN A 134 11.07 -21.23 11.61
C GLN A 134 9.75 -21.29 12.39
N ALA A 135 9.60 -22.30 13.25
CA ALA A 135 8.37 -22.62 13.98
C ALA A 135 7.64 -21.38 14.55
N PRO A 136 6.30 -21.38 14.58
CA PRO A 136 5.51 -20.21 14.93
C PRO A 136 5.73 -19.82 16.40
N GLY A 137 6.39 -18.69 16.63
CA GLY A 137 6.17 -17.92 17.84
C GLY A 137 4.79 -17.30 17.73
N LEU A 138 3.75 -17.97 18.24
CA LEU A 138 2.40 -17.45 18.32
C LEU A 138 2.42 -16.03 18.91
N VAL A 139 2.15 -15.03 18.08
CA VAL A 139 1.91 -13.67 18.55
C VAL A 139 0.57 -13.72 19.28
N GLN A 140 0.62 -13.74 20.61
CA GLN A 140 -0.56 -13.52 21.42
C GLN A 140 -1.06 -12.11 21.10
N VAL A 141 -2.15 -12.01 20.32
CA VAL A 141 -2.88 -10.76 20.15
C VAL A 141 -3.34 -10.34 21.54
N PRO A 142 -2.86 -9.20 22.10
CA PRO A 142 -3.34 -8.76 23.39
C PRO A 142 -4.84 -8.52 23.26
N ALA A 143 -5.63 -9.18 24.11
CA ALA A 143 -7.07 -9.03 24.16
C ALA A 143 -7.42 -7.55 24.19
N ALA A 144 -8.30 -7.13 23.28
CA ALA A 144 -8.82 -5.77 23.26
C ALA A 144 -9.40 -5.46 24.65
N ALA A 145 -8.76 -4.53 25.38
CA ALA A 145 -9.29 -4.05 26.65
C ALA A 145 -10.66 -3.36 26.40
N PRO A 146 -11.65 -3.60 27.27
CA PRO A 146 -13.01 -3.08 27.12
C PRO A 146 -13.08 -1.55 27.13
#